data_AF-A0A9Q4QY81-F1
#
_entry.id   AF-A0A9Q4QY81-F1
#
_cell.length_a   1.000
_cell.length_b   1.000
_cell.length_c   1.000
_cell.angle_alpha   90.00
_cell.angle_beta   90.00
_cell.angle_gamma   90.00
#
_symmetry.space_group_name_H-M   'P 1'
#
loop_
_entity.id
_entity.type
_entity.pdbx_description
1 polymer ?
#
loop_
_entity_poly.entity_id
_entity_poly.type
_entity_poly.pdbx_seq_one_letter_code
_entity_poly.pdbx_strand_id
1 'polypeptide(L)'
;MKKHFLLLILSLLFLPIAQGKVKLPAMMGDHMVLQQNSSVKLWGWADGKKVTVTTSWNNRTYQASTDKDGTWLVKVDTPEGGYTPYSITISDGTPVTLSDILIGEVWICSGQSNMEMRMMGNTAQPIDNSLETLLNAGNYRDRIRFITVPRIKDVQRRADFKKEKWKVSTPETTIDCSATAYFFAKQITETLNLPVGLVINSWGGSRIESW
;
A
#
# COMPACT_ATOMS: atom_id res chain seq x y z
N MET A 1 -4.95 3.72 -58.60
CA MET A 1 -5.91 3.30 -57.55
C MET A 1 -5.46 2.05 -56.77
N LYS A 2 -5.00 0.96 -57.40
CA LYS A 2 -4.56 -0.27 -56.69
C LYS A 2 -3.32 -0.12 -55.77
N LYS A 3 -2.35 0.74 -56.11
CA LYS A 3 -1.13 0.98 -55.29
C LYS A 3 -1.40 1.74 -53.98
N HIS A 4 -2.35 2.68 -53.98
CA HIS A 4 -2.75 3.42 -52.77
C HIS A 4 -3.59 2.56 -51.82
N PHE A 5 -4.35 1.60 -52.36
CA PHE A 5 -5.11 0.64 -51.55
C PHE A 5 -4.19 -0.32 -50.78
N LEU A 6 -3.05 -0.71 -51.37
CA LEU A 6 -2.06 -1.57 -50.73
C LEU A 6 -1.31 -0.86 -49.59
N LEU A 7 -1.02 0.44 -49.75
CA LEU A 7 -0.40 1.29 -48.71
C LEU A 7 -1.32 1.51 -47.50
N LEU A 8 -2.65 1.56 -47.71
CA LEU A 8 -3.63 1.70 -46.63
C LEU A 8 -3.80 0.41 -45.80
N ILE A 9 -3.62 -0.76 -46.41
CA ILE A 9 -3.67 -2.06 -45.72
C ILE A 9 -2.40 -2.30 -44.90
N LEU A 10 -1.24 -1.81 -45.37
CA LEU A 10 0.03 -1.97 -44.66
C LEU A 10 0.14 -1.07 -43.40
N SER A 11 -0.55 0.08 -43.36
CA SER A 11 -0.57 0.94 -42.18
C SER A 11 -1.49 0.46 -41.05
N LEU A 12 -2.48 -0.40 -41.35
CA LEU A 12 -3.37 -1.03 -40.37
C LEU A 12 -2.69 -2.17 -39.58
N LEU A 13 -1.53 -2.67 -40.02
CA LEU A 13 -0.76 -3.72 -39.35
C LEU A 13 0.14 -3.19 -38.20
N PHE A 14 0.24 -1.87 -38.02
CA PHE A 14 1.04 -1.22 -36.99
C PHE A 14 0.20 -0.44 -35.98
N LEU A 15 -1.03 -0.89 -35.70
CA LEU A 15 -1.72 -0.40 -34.50
C LEU A 15 -0.95 -0.96 -33.28
N PRO A 16 -0.36 -0.11 -32.42
CA PRO A 16 0.23 -0.58 -31.18
C PRO A 16 -0.89 -1.29 -30.41
N ILE A 17 -0.69 -2.58 -30.12
CA ILE A 17 -1.50 -3.26 -29.11
C ILE A 17 -1.28 -2.43 -27.85
N ALA A 18 -2.32 -1.75 -27.38
CA ALA A 18 -2.27 -1.02 -26.13
C ALA A 18 -1.83 -2.03 -25.06
N GLN A 19 -0.57 -1.93 -24.64
CA GLN A 19 -0.05 -2.71 -23.53
C GLN A 19 -0.67 -2.09 -22.28
N GLY A 20 -1.82 -2.64 -21.89
CA GLY A 20 -2.44 -2.31 -20.62
C GLY A 20 -1.41 -2.46 -19.51
N LYS A 21 -1.30 -1.43 -18.68
CA LYS A 21 -0.47 -1.44 -17.48
C LYS A 21 -1.38 -1.18 -16.30
N VAL A 22 -1.58 -2.21 -15.49
CA VAL A 22 -2.30 -2.06 -14.23
C VAL A 22 -1.69 -0.93 -13.40
N LYS A 23 -2.56 -0.04 -12.92
CA LYS A 23 -2.23 1.05 -12.01
C LYS A 23 -2.81 0.72 -10.63
N LEU A 24 -1.95 0.80 -9.63
CA LEU A 24 -2.30 0.50 -8.25
C LEU A 24 -2.37 1.79 -7.41
N PRO A 25 -3.24 1.87 -6.40
CA PRO A 25 -3.23 2.97 -5.43
C PRO A 25 -1.96 2.89 -4.58
N ALA A 26 -1.54 3.99 -3.94
CA ALA A 26 -0.33 4.00 -3.09
C ALA A 26 -0.39 3.03 -1.92
N MET A 27 -1.60 2.69 -1.46
CA MET A 27 -1.83 1.64 -0.46
C MET A 27 -1.35 0.26 -0.90
N MET A 28 -1.27 0.00 -2.21
CA MET A 28 -0.83 -1.27 -2.79
C MET A 28 0.54 -1.12 -3.41
N GLY A 29 1.55 -1.51 -2.65
CA GLY A 29 2.94 -1.40 -3.04
C GLY A 29 3.79 -2.46 -2.37
N ASP A 30 5.07 -2.46 -2.72
CA ASP A 30 6.08 -3.24 -2.01
C ASP A 30 6.08 -2.88 -0.52
N HIS A 31 6.52 -3.83 0.32
CA HIS A 31 6.58 -3.67 1.76
C HIS A 31 5.22 -3.49 2.46
N MET A 32 4.07 -3.70 1.80
CA MET A 32 2.80 -3.62 2.52
C MET A 32 2.62 -4.78 3.52
N VAL A 33 1.68 -4.61 4.45
CA VAL A 33 1.20 -5.68 5.33
C VAL A 33 -0.28 -5.91 5.03
N LEU A 34 -0.67 -7.17 4.88
CA LEU A 34 -2.07 -7.59 4.72
C LEU A 34 -2.58 -8.23 6.01
N GLN A 35 -3.86 -8.01 6.33
CA GLN A 35 -4.49 -8.62 7.50
C GLN A 35 -4.46 -10.14 7.36
N GLN A 36 -4.00 -10.85 8.39
CA GLN A 36 -3.99 -12.31 8.43
C GLN A 36 -5.40 -12.91 8.59
N ASN A 37 -5.55 -14.19 8.21
CA ASN A 37 -6.77 -14.98 8.40
C ASN A 37 -8.05 -14.24 7.93
N SER A 38 -7.95 -13.55 6.80
CA SER A 38 -9.00 -12.66 6.31
C SER A 38 -9.16 -12.74 4.80
N SER A 39 -10.27 -12.19 4.30
CA SER A 39 -10.50 -12.02 2.86
C SER A 39 -10.27 -10.57 2.49
N VAL A 40 -9.03 -10.26 2.08
CA VAL A 40 -8.58 -8.89 1.83
C VAL A 40 -8.88 -8.45 0.40
N LYS A 41 -9.13 -7.16 0.21
CA LYS A 41 -9.42 -6.58 -1.10
C LYS A 41 -8.14 -6.11 -1.76
N LEU A 42 -7.93 -6.52 -3.01
CA LEU A 42 -6.95 -5.95 -3.92
C LEU A 42 -7.70 -5.24 -5.05
N TRP A 43 -7.28 -4.05 -5.43
CA TRP A 43 -8.01 -3.18 -6.34
C TRP A 43 -7.07 -2.19 -7.06
N GLY A 44 -7.55 -1.64 -8.15
CA GLY A 44 -6.79 -0.65 -8.91
C GLY A 44 -7.52 -0.28 -10.18
N TRP A 45 -6.75 0.22 -11.15
CA TRP A 45 -7.23 0.56 -12.48
C TRP A 45 -6.45 -0.23 -13.53
N ALA A 46 -7.09 -0.59 -14.63
CA ALA A 46 -6.45 -1.27 -15.74
C ALA A 46 -7.12 -0.87 -17.06
N ASP A 47 -6.35 -0.87 -18.14
CA ASP A 47 -6.88 -0.61 -19.48
C ASP A 47 -7.47 -1.89 -20.08
N GLY A 48 -6.94 -3.06 -19.67
CA GLY A 48 -7.47 -4.36 -20.07
C GLY A 48 -8.86 -4.66 -19.49
N LYS A 49 -9.65 -5.49 -20.18
CA LYS A 49 -11.00 -5.89 -19.74
C LYS A 49 -11.00 -6.85 -18.54
N LYS A 50 -9.86 -7.49 -18.26
CA LYS A 50 -9.67 -8.49 -17.22
C LYS A 50 -8.32 -8.30 -16.56
N VAL A 51 -8.28 -8.48 -15.25
CA VAL A 51 -7.07 -8.49 -14.43
C VAL A 51 -6.92 -9.85 -13.78
N THR A 52 -5.71 -10.38 -13.82
CA THR A 52 -5.29 -11.58 -13.10
C THR A 52 -4.45 -11.17 -11.89
N VAL A 53 -4.64 -11.86 -10.77
CA VAL A 53 -3.88 -11.64 -9.53
C VAL A 53 -3.42 -12.99 -9.01
N THR A 54 -2.12 -13.17 -8.84
CA THR A 54 -1.53 -14.42 -8.35
C THR A 54 -0.78 -14.17 -7.04
N THR A 55 -1.12 -14.94 -6.00
CA THR A 55 -0.55 -14.77 -4.65
C THR A 55 0.44 -15.89 -4.34
N SER A 56 1.65 -15.56 -3.88
CA SER A 56 2.71 -16.58 -3.71
C SER A 56 2.54 -17.51 -2.50
N TRP A 57 1.73 -17.13 -1.51
CA TRP A 57 1.50 -17.96 -0.31
C TRP A 57 0.70 -19.24 -0.57
N ASN A 58 -0.09 -19.28 -1.65
CA ASN A 58 -0.88 -20.45 -2.02
C ASN A 58 -0.85 -20.76 -3.54
N ASN A 59 -0.10 -19.97 -4.32
CA ASN A 59 -0.01 -20.05 -5.78
C ASN A 59 -1.37 -20.01 -6.50
N ARG A 60 -2.40 -19.41 -5.89
CA ARG A 60 -3.71 -19.25 -6.51
C ARG A 60 -3.73 -18.02 -7.41
N THR A 61 -4.39 -18.16 -8.55
CA THR A 61 -4.69 -17.06 -9.47
C THR A 61 -6.17 -16.73 -9.41
N TYR A 62 -6.46 -15.46 -9.15
CA TYR A 62 -7.79 -14.87 -9.13
C TYR A 62 -7.99 -14.02 -10.39
N GLN A 63 -9.26 -13.81 -10.77
CA GLN A 63 -9.62 -12.97 -11.92
C GLN A 63 -10.65 -11.93 -11.51
N ALA A 64 -10.50 -10.71 -12.02
CA ALA A 64 -11.48 -9.64 -11.89
C ALA A 64 -11.73 -8.99 -13.26
N SER A 65 -12.98 -8.64 -13.53
CA SER A 65 -13.33 -7.79 -14.68
C SER A 65 -13.13 -6.33 -14.31
N THR A 66 -12.69 -5.51 -15.27
CA THR A 66 -12.73 -4.06 -15.12
C THR A 66 -14.14 -3.53 -15.38
N ASP A 67 -14.53 -2.50 -14.63
CA ASP A 67 -15.77 -1.77 -14.87
C ASP A 67 -15.60 -0.70 -15.97
N LYS A 68 -16.64 0.12 -16.17
CA LYS A 68 -16.68 1.16 -17.21
C LYS A 68 -15.60 2.23 -17.03
N ASP A 69 -15.13 2.41 -15.80
CA ASP A 69 -14.12 3.41 -15.42
C ASP A 69 -12.73 2.77 -15.34
N GLY A 70 -12.59 1.50 -15.76
CA GLY A 70 -11.34 0.73 -15.69
C GLY A 70 -11.00 0.23 -14.29
N THR A 71 -11.89 0.39 -13.30
CA THR A 71 -11.65 -0.05 -11.93
C THR A 71 -11.86 -1.56 -11.82
N TRP A 72 -11.01 -2.23 -11.06
CA TRP A 72 -11.16 -3.65 -10.75
C TRP A 72 -10.99 -3.90 -9.26
N LEU A 73 -11.58 -4.99 -8.77
CA LEU A 73 -11.45 -5.44 -7.40
C LEU A 73 -11.53 -6.96 -7.34
N VAL A 74 -10.65 -7.56 -6.55
CA VAL A 74 -10.67 -8.99 -6.22
C VAL A 74 -10.50 -9.18 -4.73
N LYS A 75 -11.09 -10.23 -4.18
CA LYS A 75 -10.83 -10.68 -2.82
C LYS A 75 -9.85 -11.84 -2.85
N VAL A 76 -8.85 -11.81 -1.98
CA VAL A 76 -7.89 -12.89 -1.81
C VAL A 76 -7.85 -13.29 -0.34
N ASP A 77 -7.79 -14.60 -0.08
CA ASP A 77 -7.71 -15.11 1.27
C ASP A 77 -6.24 -15.15 1.73
N THR A 78 -5.98 -14.56 2.89
CA THR A 78 -4.66 -14.52 3.51
C THR A 78 -4.51 -15.65 4.54
N PRO A 79 -3.34 -16.32 4.60
CA PRO A 79 -3.04 -17.30 5.63
C PRO A 79 -2.90 -16.66 7.02
N GLU A 80 -2.59 -17.50 8.00
CA GLU A 80 -2.05 -17.08 9.28
C GLU A 80 -0.80 -16.21 9.08
N GLY A 81 -0.64 -15.21 9.95
CA GLY A 81 0.43 -14.24 9.84
C GLY A 81 1.79 -14.80 10.25
N GLY A 82 2.84 -14.11 9.79
CA GLY A 82 4.21 -14.50 10.06
C GLY A 82 5.21 -13.62 9.34
N TYR A 83 6.49 -13.84 9.62
CA TYR A 83 7.59 -13.03 9.10
C TYR A 83 8.12 -13.50 7.73
N THR A 84 7.43 -14.44 7.08
CA THR A 84 7.75 -14.88 5.72
C THR A 84 7.31 -13.82 4.71
N PRO A 85 8.22 -13.24 3.91
CA PRO A 85 7.85 -12.29 2.88
C PRO A 85 7.23 -13.02 1.67
N TYR A 86 6.10 -12.50 1.20
CA TYR A 86 5.39 -12.98 0.03
C TYR A 86 5.45 -11.97 -1.12
N SER A 87 4.89 -12.36 -2.27
CA SER A 87 4.72 -11.53 -3.44
C SER A 87 3.33 -11.71 -4.04
N ILE A 88 2.88 -10.69 -4.76
CA ILE A 88 1.63 -10.71 -5.52
C ILE A 88 1.92 -10.20 -6.92
N THR A 89 1.63 -11.01 -7.93
CA THR A 89 1.75 -10.62 -9.34
C THR A 89 0.38 -10.28 -9.90
N ILE A 90 0.26 -9.09 -10.51
CA ILE A 90 -0.98 -8.52 -11.02
C ILE A 90 -0.78 -8.21 -12.50
N SER A 91 -1.70 -8.61 -13.38
CA SER A 91 -1.55 -8.43 -14.83
C SER A 91 -2.88 -8.28 -15.55
N ASP A 92 -2.99 -7.29 -16.43
CA ASP A 92 -4.04 -7.14 -17.46
C ASP A 92 -3.51 -7.44 -18.88
N GLY A 93 -2.30 -8.01 -18.97
CA GLY A 93 -1.51 -8.19 -20.18
C GLY A 93 -0.04 -7.88 -19.93
N THR A 94 0.24 -6.90 -19.05
CA THR A 94 1.59 -6.57 -18.58
C THR A 94 1.70 -6.83 -17.06
N PRO A 95 2.59 -7.73 -16.61
CA PRO A 95 2.70 -8.07 -15.20
C PRO A 95 3.39 -6.97 -14.38
N VAL A 96 2.86 -6.72 -13.18
CA VAL A 96 3.48 -5.95 -12.09
C VAL A 96 3.54 -6.86 -10.88
N THR A 97 4.70 -6.96 -10.23
CA THR A 97 4.88 -7.76 -9.01
C THR A 97 5.11 -6.84 -7.84
N LEU A 98 4.24 -6.94 -6.83
CA LEU A 98 4.46 -6.37 -5.51
C LEU A 98 5.27 -7.37 -4.69
N SER A 99 6.36 -6.91 -4.10
CA SER A 99 7.34 -7.76 -3.41
C SER A 99 7.44 -7.42 -1.93
N ASP A 100 7.99 -8.36 -1.18
CA ASP A 100 8.19 -8.23 0.25
C ASP A 100 6.88 -7.86 0.96
N ILE A 101 5.84 -8.68 0.83
CA ILE A 101 4.54 -8.48 1.48
C ILE A 101 4.49 -9.35 2.73
N LEU A 102 4.17 -8.76 3.88
CA LEU A 102 3.94 -9.52 5.11
C LEU A 102 2.44 -9.72 5.36
N ILE A 103 2.14 -10.75 6.15
CA ILE A 103 0.78 -11.07 6.59
C ILE A 103 0.77 -11.02 8.11
N GLY A 104 -0.11 -10.21 8.69
CA GLY A 104 -0.14 -9.92 10.12
C GLY A 104 -1.30 -8.99 10.49
N GLU A 105 -1.06 -8.06 11.41
CA GLU A 105 -2.10 -7.13 11.88
C GLU A 105 -2.00 -5.77 11.17
N VAL A 106 -3.13 -5.22 10.73
CA VAL A 106 -3.18 -3.92 10.05
C VAL A 106 -4.07 -2.95 10.83
N TRP A 107 -3.50 -1.79 11.20
CA TRP A 107 -4.18 -0.79 12.02
C TRP A 107 -4.26 0.56 11.34
N ILE A 108 -5.45 1.16 11.37
CA ILE A 108 -5.66 2.54 10.92
C ILE A 108 -5.45 3.47 12.10
N CYS A 109 -4.48 4.38 11.97
CA CYS A 109 -4.09 5.34 12.99
C CYS A 109 -4.60 6.73 12.58
N SER A 110 -5.82 7.06 13.01
CA SER A 110 -6.51 8.31 12.66
C SER A 110 -6.61 9.26 13.85
N GLY A 111 -6.92 10.52 13.57
CA GLY A 111 -7.17 11.56 14.57
C GLY A 111 -6.40 12.84 14.29
N GLN A 112 -6.13 13.61 15.34
CA GLN A 112 -5.51 14.93 15.25
C GLN A 112 -4.03 14.95 15.68
N SER A 113 -3.56 16.08 16.22
CA SER A 113 -2.15 16.39 16.47
C SER A 113 -1.43 15.35 17.32
N ASN A 114 -2.10 14.76 18.31
CA ASN A 114 -1.48 13.77 19.20
C ASN A 114 -1.25 12.41 18.50
N MET A 115 -2.08 12.07 17.50
CA MET A 115 -1.81 10.92 16.62
C MET A 115 -0.79 11.30 15.54
N GLU A 116 -0.76 12.55 15.09
CA GLU A 116 0.21 13.04 14.11
C GLU A 116 1.63 13.20 14.66
N MET A 117 1.78 13.42 15.96
CA MET A 117 3.05 13.63 16.64
C MET A 117 4.10 12.61 16.21
N ARG A 118 5.19 13.09 15.62
CA ARG A 118 6.26 12.25 15.05
C ARG A 118 7.25 11.78 16.12
N MET A 119 7.97 10.69 15.85
CA MET A 119 9.03 10.19 16.74
C MET A 119 10.12 11.21 17.03
N MET A 120 10.42 12.10 16.08
CA MET A 120 11.34 13.22 16.32
C MET A 120 10.84 14.28 17.31
N GLY A 121 9.57 14.22 17.71
CA GLY A 121 8.92 15.25 18.52
C GLY A 121 8.70 16.57 17.77
N ASN A 122 8.05 17.51 18.44
CA ASN A 122 7.95 18.90 18.00
C ASN A 122 8.82 19.79 18.89
N THR A 123 8.99 21.06 18.51
CA THR A 123 9.69 22.06 19.32
C THR A 123 9.12 22.10 20.74
N ALA A 124 10.00 21.90 21.73
CA ALA A 124 9.65 21.85 23.16
C ALA A 124 8.62 20.77 23.55
N GLN A 125 8.44 19.75 22.70
CA GLN A 125 7.54 18.61 22.93
C GLN A 125 8.30 17.31 22.65
N PRO A 126 9.30 16.97 23.50
CA PRO A 126 10.03 15.72 23.37
C PRO A 126 9.11 14.53 23.61
N ILE A 127 9.46 13.40 23.00
CA ILE A 127 8.78 12.14 23.20
C ILE A 127 9.69 11.26 24.06
N ASP A 128 9.14 10.79 25.18
CA ASP A 128 9.88 9.92 26.08
C ASP A 128 10.36 8.65 25.35
N ASN A 129 11.60 8.25 25.60
CA ASN A 129 12.28 7.10 24.96
C ASN A 129 12.39 7.14 23.43
N SER A 130 12.12 8.27 22.77
CA SER A 130 12.10 8.29 21.30
C SER A 130 13.48 8.07 20.68
N LEU A 131 14.54 8.65 21.26
CA LEU A 131 15.90 8.51 20.75
C LEU A 131 16.38 7.06 20.78
N GLU A 132 16.23 6.38 21.93
CA GLU A 132 16.60 4.97 22.06
C GLU A 132 15.77 4.09 21.12
N THR A 133 14.45 4.36 21.02
CA THR A 133 13.56 3.63 20.11
C THR A 133 13.98 3.81 18.66
N LEU A 134 14.36 5.03 18.26
CA LEU A 134 14.82 5.34 16.91
C LEU A 134 16.13 4.62 16.57
N LEU A 135 17.11 4.63 17.48
CA LEU A 135 18.38 3.93 17.29
C LEU A 135 18.19 2.41 17.11
N ASN A 136 17.20 1.84 17.81
CA ASN A 136 16.88 0.43 17.75
C ASN A 136 15.80 0.07 16.69
N ALA A 137 15.25 1.05 15.96
CA ALA A 137 14.13 0.83 15.04
C ALA A 137 14.46 -0.18 13.92
N GLY A 138 15.74 -0.30 13.55
CA GLY A 138 16.21 -1.29 12.58
C GLY A 138 16.01 -2.74 13.02
N ASN A 139 15.90 -3.02 14.32
CA ASN A 139 15.59 -4.36 14.85
C ASN A 139 14.16 -4.81 14.52
N TYR A 140 13.30 -3.86 14.13
CA TYR A 140 11.90 -4.09 13.75
C TYR A 140 11.68 -4.01 12.24
N ARG A 141 12.74 -3.99 11.42
CA ARG A 141 12.63 -3.90 9.96
C ARG A 141 11.73 -4.98 9.34
N ASP A 142 11.81 -6.20 9.85
CA ASP A 142 11.00 -7.32 9.36
C ASP A 142 9.67 -7.45 10.14
N ARG A 143 9.35 -6.48 11.00
CA ARG A 143 8.23 -6.55 11.96
C ARG A 143 7.23 -5.40 11.80
N ILE A 144 7.70 -4.17 11.63
CA ILE A 144 6.85 -2.98 11.62
C ILE A 144 6.99 -2.27 10.29
N ARG A 145 5.85 -1.99 9.66
CA ARG A 145 5.76 -1.24 8.41
C ARG A 145 4.66 -0.22 8.49
N PHE A 146 4.81 0.90 7.79
CA PHE A 146 3.82 1.95 7.86
C PHE A 146 3.74 2.78 6.58
N ILE A 147 2.57 3.34 6.32
CA ILE A 147 2.33 4.31 5.28
C ILE A 147 1.58 5.49 5.87
N THR A 148 2.01 6.71 5.55
CA THR A 148 1.39 7.94 6.04
C THR A 148 0.62 8.59 4.89
N VAL A 149 -0.67 8.82 5.09
CA VAL A 149 -1.51 9.51 4.12
C VAL A 149 -1.12 11.00 4.09
N PRO A 150 -0.87 11.59 2.91
CA PRO A 150 -0.55 13.01 2.79
C PRO A 150 -1.71 13.91 3.24
N ARG A 151 -1.37 14.92 4.04
CA ARG A 151 -2.29 15.92 4.58
C ARG A 151 -2.60 16.98 3.53
N ILE A 152 -3.53 16.67 2.64
CA ILE A 152 -3.93 17.52 1.52
C ILE A 152 -5.37 17.98 1.73
N LYS A 153 -5.59 19.30 1.70
CA LYS A 153 -6.92 19.89 1.89
C LYS A 153 -7.67 19.69 0.58
N ASP A 154 -8.76 18.95 0.65
CA ASP A 154 -9.61 18.68 -0.49
C ASP A 154 -11.05 18.53 -0.02
N VAL A 155 -11.99 18.96 -0.85
CA VAL A 155 -13.44 18.80 -0.62
C VAL A 155 -14.00 17.63 -1.43
N GLN A 156 -13.23 17.13 -2.40
CA GLN A 156 -13.63 15.99 -3.22
C GLN A 156 -13.12 14.68 -2.62
N ARG A 157 -13.95 13.65 -2.70
CA ARG A 157 -13.55 12.30 -2.33
C ARG A 157 -12.44 11.82 -3.26
N ARG A 158 -11.34 11.32 -2.69
CA ARG A 158 -10.22 10.74 -3.43
C ARG A 158 -10.25 9.21 -3.34
N ALA A 159 -9.98 8.55 -4.46
CA ALA A 159 -9.82 7.10 -4.52
C ALA A 159 -8.38 6.63 -4.28
N ASP A 160 -7.42 7.56 -4.27
CA ASP A 160 -5.98 7.33 -4.10
C ASP A 160 -5.29 8.57 -3.53
N PHE A 161 -4.12 8.38 -2.92
CA PHE A 161 -3.20 9.45 -2.56
C PHE A 161 -1.85 9.19 -3.22
N LYS A 162 -1.40 10.10 -4.08
CA LYS A 162 -0.19 9.87 -4.88
C LYS A 162 1.09 10.13 -4.07
N LYS A 163 2.17 9.45 -4.46
CA LYS A 163 3.58 9.68 -4.08
C LYS A 163 4.04 9.13 -2.73
N GLU A 164 3.23 8.33 -2.05
CA GLU A 164 3.66 7.63 -0.83
C GLU A 164 3.91 6.16 -1.10
N LYS A 165 4.73 5.55 -0.24
CA LYS A 165 5.04 4.12 -0.25
C LYS A 165 5.05 3.62 1.18
N TRP A 166 4.81 2.32 1.34
CA TRP A 166 5.08 1.65 2.61
C TRP A 166 6.56 1.77 2.96
N LYS A 167 6.82 2.12 4.21
CA LYS A 167 8.14 2.25 4.80
C LYS A 167 8.37 1.10 5.75
N VAL A 168 9.55 0.50 5.63
CA VAL A 168 10.08 -0.46 6.60
C VAL A 168 10.62 0.31 7.80
N SER A 169 10.45 -0.23 9.02
CA SER A 169 11.03 0.36 10.23
C SER A 169 12.56 0.39 10.19
N THR A 170 13.12 1.59 10.08
CA THR A 170 14.55 1.91 10.26
C THR A 170 14.66 3.23 11.02
N PRO A 171 15.83 3.61 11.54
CA PRO A 171 16.00 4.93 12.16
C PRO A 171 15.57 6.09 11.22
N GLU A 172 15.93 6.01 9.94
CA GLU A 172 15.69 7.05 8.93
C GLU A 172 14.22 7.18 8.53
N THR A 173 13.46 6.09 8.56
CA THR A 173 12.03 6.12 8.24
C THR A 173 11.18 6.40 9.47
N THR A 174 11.54 5.80 10.61
CA THR A 174 10.76 5.82 11.85
C THR A 174 10.77 7.18 12.51
N ILE A 175 11.81 7.99 12.29
CA ILE A 175 11.89 9.39 12.75
C ILE A 175 10.66 10.21 12.33
N ASP A 176 10.07 9.85 11.19
CA ASP A 176 8.92 10.50 10.57
C ASP A 176 7.58 9.81 10.86
N CYS A 177 7.60 8.65 11.55
CA CYS A 177 6.41 7.89 11.92
C CYS A 177 5.69 8.56 13.10
N SER A 178 4.37 8.34 13.20
CA SER A 178 3.61 8.70 14.40
C SER A 178 4.17 7.97 15.62
N ALA A 179 4.52 8.70 16.67
CA ALA A 179 5.07 8.13 17.89
C ALA A 179 4.07 7.19 18.57
N THR A 180 2.84 7.67 18.75
CA THR A 180 1.74 6.87 19.33
C THR A 180 1.52 5.58 18.55
N ALA A 181 1.44 5.67 17.21
CA ALA A 181 1.23 4.50 16.37
C ALA A 181 2.42 3.53 16.41
N TYR A 182 3.64 4.04 16.42
CA TYR A 182 4.85 3.21 16.43
C TYR A 182 5.02 2.46 17.75
N PHE A 183 4.87 3.13 18.90
CA PHE A 183 4.94 2.47 20.20
C PHE A 183 3.83 1.42 20.36
N PHE A 184 2.63 1.71 19.86
CA PHE A 184 1.56 0.72 19.79
C PHE A 184 1.98 -0.50 18.93
N ALA A 185 2.48 -0.29 17.71
CA ALA A 185 2.93 -1.39 16.85
C ALA A 185 4.05 -2.21 17.48
N LYS A 186 5.01 -1.55 18.15
CA LYS A 186 6.09 -2.21 18.89
C LYS A 186 5.52 -3.14 19.96
N GLN A 187 4.60 -2.66 20.79
CA GLN A 187 3.97 -3.48 21.81
C GLN A 187 3.20 -4.66 21.21
N ILE A 188 2.42 -4.42 20.15
CA ILE A 188 1.62 -5.47 19.50
C ILE A 188 2.50 -6.52 18.85
N THR A 189 3.54 -6.12 18.10
CA THR A 189 4.42 -7.09 17.43
C THR A 189 5.22 -7.93 18.42
N GLU A 190 5.61 -7.38 19.57
CA GLU A 190 6.31 -8.12 20.63
C GLU A 190 5.38 -9.08 21.37
N THR A 191 4.13 -8.67 21.60
CA THR A 191 3.15 -9.47 22.35
C THR A 191 2.62 -10.62 21.51
N LEU A 192 2.29 -10.35 20.24
CA LEU A 192 1.66 -11.32 19.35
C LEU A 192 2.67 -12.10 18.50
N ASN A 193 3.94 -11.65 18.46
CA ASN A 193 4.98 -12.18 17.57
C ASN A 193 4.53 -12.25 16.11
N LEU A 194 3.88 -11.17 15.65
CA LEU A 194 3.34 -11.02 14.30
C LEU A 194 3.75 -9.67 13.71
N PRO A 195 3.89 -9.53 12.38
CA PRO A 195 4.18 -8.24 11.78
C PRO A 195 2.97 -7.30 11.89
N VAL A 196 3.25 -6.00 11.99
CA VAL A 196 2.25 -4.94 12.15
C VAL A 196 2.40 -3.90 11.04
N GLY A 197 1.32 -3.66 10.32
CA GLY A 197 1.17 -2.60 9.34
C GLY A 197 0.38 -1.42 9.91
N LEU A 198 0.90 -0.21 9.79
CA LEU A 198 0.21 1.02 10.21
C LEU A 198 -0.20 1.86 9.00
N VAL A 199 -1.48 2.21 8.93
CA VAL A 199 -2.02 3.19 7.99
C VAL A 199 -2.28 4.48 8.75
N ILE A 200 -1.35 5.42 8.67
CA ILE A 200 -1.38 6.66 9.44
C ILE A 200 -2.16 7.71 8.65
N ASN A 201 -3.37 8.02 9.11
CA ASN A 201 -4.28 8.99 8.52
C ASN A 201 -4.69 10.03 9.55
N SER A 202 -3.72 10.76 10.08
CA SER A 202 -3.90 11.75 11.16
C SER A 202 -3.56 13.16 10.70
N TRP A 203 -4.33 14.16 11.15
CA TRP A 203 -4.12 15.57 10.81
C TRP A 203 -4.33 16.51 12.00
N GLY A 204 -3.26 17.12 12.49
CA GLY A 204 -3.22 18.15 13.52
C GLY A 204 -4.07 19.38 13.21
N GLY A 205 -4.85 19.80 14.21
CA GLY A 205 -5.75 20.95 14.09
C GLY A 205 -6.99 20.70 13.23
N SER A 206 -7.22 19.47 12.76
CA SER A 206 -8.48 19.09 12.11
C SER A 206 -9.61 19.01 13.14
N ARG A 207 -10.84 19.32 12.71
CA ARG A 207 -12.06 19.17 13.51
C ARG A 207 -12.83 17.94 13.04
N ILE A 208 -13.68 17.39 13.90
CA ILE A 208 -14.45 16.17 13.60
C ILE A 208 -15.37 16.33 12.39
N GLU A 209 -15.88 17.54 12.14
CA GLU A 209 -16.77 17.84 11.00
C GLU A 209 -16.08 17.77 9.63
N SER A 210 -14.74 17.70 9.62
CA SER A 210 -13.95 17.58 8.39
C SER A 210 -13.55 16.14 8.05
N TRP A 211 -13.93 15.15 8.87
CA TRP A 211 -13.58 13.73 8.72
C TRP A 211 -14.70 12.89 8.10
#